data_AF-A0A931RGH5-F1
#
_entry.id   AF-A0A931RGH5-F1
#
_cell.length_a   1.000
_cell.length_b   1.000
_cell.length_c   1.000
_cell.angle_alpha   90.00
_cell.angle_beta   90.00
_cell.angle_gamma   90.00
#
_symmetry.space_group_name_H-M   'P 1'
#
loop_
_entity.id
_entity.type
_entity.pdbx_description
1 polymer ?
#
loop_
_entity_poly.entity_id
_entity_poly.type
_entity_poly.pdbx_seq_one_letter_code
_entity_poly.pdbx_strand_id
1 'polypeptide(L)' 'MRYKIPNEVTMVSHGLRDAGFEAYLVGGCVRDLIIGLEPKDWDVRYY' A
#
# COMPACT_ATOMS: atom_id res chain seq x y z
N MET A 1 -2.44 -2.02 15.25
CA MET A 1 -1.45 -2.90 14.58
C MET A 1 -0.50 -2.04 13.78
N ARG A 2 0.78 -2.42 13.69
CA ARG A 2 1.77 -1.73 12.86
C ARG A 2 2.17 -2.67 11.73
N TYR A 3 1.74 -2.37 10.51
CA TYR A 3 2.13 -3.13 9.32
C TYR A 3 3.51 -2.65 8.85
N LYS A 4 4.38 -3.59 8.47
CA LYS A 4 5.64 -3.26 7.79
C LYS A 4 5.33 -3.12 6.31
N ILE A 5 5.30 -1.87 5.84
CA ILE A 5 5.14 -1.55 4.42
C ILE A 5 6.52 -1.13 3.90
N PRO A 6 6.98 -1.67 2.76
CA PRO A 6 8.24 -1.27 2.14
C PRO A 6 8.28 0.23 1.84
N ASN A 7 9.49 0.80 1.85
CA ASN A 7 9.68 2.23 1.62
C ASN A 7 9.25 2.63 0.21
N GLU A 8 9.48 1.77 -0.78
CA GLU A 8 9.14 1.97 -2.18
C GLU A 8 7.63 2.17 -2.36
N VAL A 9 6.83 1.33 -1.72
CA VAL A 9 5.36 1.41 -1.75
C VAL A 9 4.86 2.70 -1.09
N THR A 10 5.52 3.09 0.01
CA THR A 10 5.21 4.33 0.72
C THR A 10 5.56 5.55 -0.13
N MET A 11 6.72 5.56 -0.79
CA MET A 11 7.15 6.64 -1.68
C MET A 11 6.20 6.83 -2.86
N VAL A 12 5.78 5.73 -3.51
CA VAL A 12 4.79 5.79 -4.60
C VAL A 12 3.47 6.37 -4.11
N SER A 13 2.96 5.89 -2.97
CA SER A 13 1.70 6.36 -2.40
C SER A 13 1.76 7.84 -2.01
N HIS A 14 2.89 8.30 -1.49
CA HIS A 14 3.10 9.71 -1.16
C HIS A 14 3.19 10.57 -2.42
N GLY A 15 3.95 10.17 -3.44
CA GLY A 15 4.04 10.91 -4.70
C GLY A 15 2.69 11.09 -5.40
N LEU A 16 1.82 10.06 -5.36
CA LEU A 16 0.45 10.15 -5.85
C LEU A 16 -0.37 11.17 -5.05
N ARG A 17 -0.26 11.15 -3.72
CA ARG A 17 -0.94 12.10 -2.82
C ARG A 17 -0.46 13.53 -3.01
N ASP A 18 0.83 13.73 -3.17
CA ASP A 18 1.43 15.04 -3.42
C ASP A 18 1.00 15.62 -4.77
N ALA A 19 0.70 14.75 -5.74
CA ALA A 19 0.12 15.13 -7.03
C ALA A 19 -1.40 15.42 -6.97
N GLY A 20 -2.03 15.31 -5.80
CA GLY A 20 -3.45 15.60 -5.59
C GLY A 20 -4.39 14.41 -5.78
N PHE A 21 -3.87 13.20 -5.96
CA PHE A 21 -4.67 11.97 -6.04
C PHE A 21 -4.89 11.37 -4.66
N GLU A 22 -5.94 10.57 -4.51
CA GLU A 22 -6.02 9.64 -3.39
C GLU A 22 -5.24 8.36 -3.74
N ALA A 23 -4.54 7.75 -2.78
CA ALA A 23 -3.79 6.52 -3.01
C ALA A 23 -4.04 5.50 -1.90
N TYR A 24 -4.43 4.28 -2.29
CA TYR A 24 -4.82 3.21 -1.38
C TYR A 24 -4.13 1.90 -1.74
N LEU A 25 -3.70 1.17 -0.72
CA LEU A 25 -3.38 -0.26 -0.86
C LEU A 25 -4.66 -1.04 -1.09
N VAL A 26 -4.64 -1.95 -2.06
CA VAL A 26 -5.80 -2.78 -2.42
C VAL A 26 -5.37 -4.22 -2.67
N GLY A 27 -6.32 -5.11 -2.95
CA GLY A 27 -6.00 -6.45 -3.42
C GLY A 27 -5.45 -7.39 -2.33
N GLY A 28 -4.59 -8.31 -2.76
CA GLY A 28 -4.09 -9.41 -1.93
C GLY A 28 -3.22 -8.95 -0.77
N CYS A 29 -2.43 -7.88 -0.97
CA CYS A 29 -1.53 -7.37 0.05
C CYS A 29 -2.29 -6.89 1.30
N VAL A 30 -3.46 -6.29 1.13
CA VAL A 30 -4.30 -5.85 2.26
C VAL A 30 -4.85 -7.03 3.04
N ARG A 31 -5.35 -8.06 2.34
CA ARG A 31 -5.83 -9.29 2.99
C ARG A 31 -4.70 -9.92 3.80
N ASP A 32 -3.53 -10.08 3.20
CA ASP A 32 -2.39 -10.75 3.83
C ASP A 32 -1.93 -9.97 5.08
N LEU A 33 -1.88 -8.64 5.03
CA LEU A 33 -1.61 -7.80 6.20
C LEU A 33 -2.65 -8.01 7.33
N ILE A 34 -3.95 -8.04 7.00
CA ILE A 34 -5.03 -8.20 7.97
C ILE A 34 -4.93 -9.55 8.70
N ILE A 35 -4.56 -10.61 7.99
CA ILE A 35 -4.41 -11.96 8.57
C ILE A 35 -3.00 -12.22 9.13
N GLY A 36 -2.12 -11.21 9.15
CA GLY A 36 -0.78 -11.28 9.74
C GLY A 36 0.27 -12.01 8.88
N LEU A 37 0.03 -12.14 7.57
CA LEU A 37 0.98 -12.65 6.60
C LEU A 37 1.76 -11.51 5.92
N GLU A 38 2.94 -11.84 5.40
CA GLU A 38 3.74 -10.93 4.58
C GLU A 38 3.24 -10.94 3.12
N PRO A 39 2.84 -9.78 2.56
CA PRO A 39 2.47 -9.69 1.15
C PRO A 39 3.62 -10.05 0.21
N LYS A 40 3.31 -10.74 -0.89
CA LYS A 40 4.29 -11.10 -1.94
C LYS A 40 4.46 -9.99 -2.99
N ASP A 41 3.39 -9.26 -3.21
CA ASP A 41 3.24 -8.15 -4.14
C ASP A 41 2.43 -7.04 -3.48
N TRP A 42 2.46 -5.84 -4.06
CA TRP A 42 1.83 -4.65 -3.51
C TRP A 42 1.05 -3.92 -4.60
N ASP A 43 -0.28 -3.91 -4.47
CA ASP A 43 -1.17 -3.16 -5.37
C ASP A 43 -1.52 -1.80 -4.77
N VAL A 44 -1.30 -0.73 -5.54
CA VAL A 44 -1.73 0.64 -5.21
C VAL A 44 -2.76 1.09 -6.24
N ARG A 45 -3.96 1.47 -5.79
CA ARG A 45 -4.97 2.12 -6.64
C ARG A 45 -5.04 3.60 -6.28
N TYR A 46 -5.03 4.45 -7.31
CA TYR A 46 -5.22 5.89 -7.18
C TYR A 46 -6.54 6.35 -7.79
N TYR A 47 -7.04 7.50 -7.31
CA TYR A 47 -8.25 8.18 -7.78
C TYR A 47 -7.98 9.67 -7.95
#